data_AF-A0A533RNU7-F1
#
_entry.id   AF-A0A533RNU7-F1
#
_cell.length_a   1.000
_cell.length_b   1.000
_cell.length_c   1.000
_cell.angle_alpha   90.00
_cell.angle_beta   90.00
_cell.angle_gamma   90.00
#
_symmetry.space_group_name_H-M   'P 1'
#
loop_
_entity.id
_entity.type
_entity.pdbx_description
1 polymer ?
#
loop_
_entity_poly.entity_id
_entity_poly.type
_entity_poly.pdbx_seq_one_letter_code
_entity_poly.pdbx_strand_id
1 'polypeptide(L)'
;MLFFHRTREKRHGILLDRPLDDPRRCRDCDGACCRAFPSVPLAWEEFLALQALGARRLESSLTGEYRLLIENGCEFLAGGRCAIYPYRPEVCRRFYCEDLAPS
;
A
#
# COMPACT_ATOMS: atom_id res chain seq x y z
N MET A 1 9.74 23.53 -22.63
CA MET A 1 9.14 22.87 -21.45
C MET A 1 8.58 21.53 -21.91
N LEU A 2 9.28 20.43 -21.63
CA LEU A 2 8.89 19.08 -22.06
C LEU A 2 7.88 18.52 -21.06
N PHE A 3 6.59 18.60 -21.41
CA PHE A 3 5.54 17.91 -20.69
C PHE A 3 5.65 16.41 -21.02
N PHE A 4 6.37 15.68 -20.17
CA PHE A 4 6.27 14.22 -20.12
C PHE A 4 4.86 13.86 -19.70
N HIS A 5 3.99 13.66 -20.69
CA HIS A 5 2.71 13.01 -20.51
C HIS A 5 3.03 11.55 -20.12
N ARG A 6 3.21 11.29 -18.82
CA ARG A 6 3.22 9.93 -18.28
C ARG A 6 1.86 9.33 -18.64
N THR A 7 1.83 8.54 -19.71
CA THR A 7 0.72 7.65 -20.02
C THR A 7 0.41 6.88 -18.75
N ARG A 8 -0.77 7.11 -18.16
CA ARG A 8 -1.27 6.25 -17.09
C ARG A 8 -1.47 4.88 -17.71
N GLU A 9 -0.46 4.03 -17.64
CA GLU A 9 -0.63 2.60 -17.91
C GLU A 9 -1.71 2.11 -16.95
N LYS A 10 -2.82 1.64 -17.52
CA LYS A 10 -3.88 1.00 -16.74
C LYS A 10 -3.30 -0.30 -16.22
N ARG A 11 -3.03 -0.37 -14.92
CA ARG A 11 -2.63 -1.60 -14.23
C ARG A 11 -3.80 -2.08 -13.41
N HIS A 12 -4.10 -3.38 -13.48
CA HIS A 12 -5.11 -3.97 -12.62
C HIS A 12 -4.49 -4.33 -11.28
N GLY A 13 -5.04 -3.75 -10.23
CA GLY A 13 -4.73 -4.15 -8.86
C GLY A 13 -5.50 -5.42 -8.51
N ILE A 14 -4.78 -6.46 -8.12
CA ILE A 14 -5.33 -7.73 -7.66
C ILE A 14 -4.99 -7.87 -6.18
N LEU A 15 -5.96 -8.25 -5.35
CA LEU A 15 -5.73 -8.61 -3.97
C LEU A 15 -5.65 -10.14 -3.87
N LEU A 16 -4.45 -10.66 -3.61
CA LEU A 16 -4.22 -12.10 -3.50
C LEU A 16 -4.76 -12.65 -2.18
N ASP A 17 -5.00 -13.96 -2.12
CA ASP A 17 -5.39 -14.65 -0.88
C ASP A 17 -4.25 -14.77 0.13
N ARG A 18 -2.99 -14.71 -0.33
CA ARG A 18 -1.78 -14.81 0.50
C ARG A 18 -0.83 -13.64 0.26
N PRO A 19 -0.07 -13.21 1.29
CA PRO A 19 0.90 -12.14 1.12
C PRO A 19 2.03 -12.55 0.17
N LEU A 20 2.44 -11.61 -0.69
CA LEU A 20 3.60 -11.74 -1.55
C LEU A 20 4.69 -10.81 -1.03
N ASP A 21 5.67 -11.38 -0.33
CA ASP A 21 6.76 -10.65 0.33
C ASP A 21 7.86 -10.19 -0.64
N ASP A 22 7.53 -9.93 -1.90
CA ASP A 22 8.49 -9.42 -2.86
C ASP A 22 8.50 -7.87 -2.85
N PRO A 23 9.55 -7.22 -2.31
CA PRO A 23 9.66 -5.77 -2.31
C PRO A 23 9.81 -5.17 -3.72
N ARG A 24 10.18 -5.98 -4.73
CA ARG A 24 10.28 -5.54 -6.12
C ARG A 24 8.91 -5.18 -6.68
N ARG A 25 7.87 -5.95 -6.34
CA ARG A 25 6.51 -5.70 -6.83
C ARG A 25 5.92 -4.38 -6.37
N CYS A 26 6.21 -3.94 -5.14
CA CYS A 26 5.80 -2.62 -4.70
C CYS A 26 6.42 -1.50 -5.54
N ARG A 27 7.71 -1.64 -5.88
CA ARG A 27 8.45 -0.68 -6.71
C ARG A 27 7.86 -0.66 -8.12
N ASP A 28 7.62 -1.83 -8.69
CA ASP A 28 7.08 -1.96 -10.05
C ASP A 28 5.67 -1.38 -10.12
N CYS A 29 4.86 -1.56 -9.06
CA CYS A 29 3.53 -0.96 -8.89
C CYS A 29 3.52 0.56 -8.67
N ASP A 30 4.67 1.23 -8.46
CA ASP A 30 4.78 2.65 -8.13
C ASP A 30 3.91 3.06 -6.91
N GLY A 31 3.73 2.15 -5.95
CA GLY A 31 2.86 2.39 -4.79
C GLY A 31 1.36 2.40 -5.10
N ALA A 32 0.90 1.72 -6.14
CA ALA A 32 -0.51 1.60 -6.49
C ALA A 32 -1.42 1.14 -5.32
N CYS A 33 -0.93 0.29 -4.40
CA CYS A 33 -1.69 -0.10 -3.20
C CYS A 33 -2.09 1.12 -2.34
N CYS A 34 -1.22 2.13 -2.26
CA CYS A 34 -1.45 3.35 -1.49
C CYS A 34 -2.43 4.31 -2.18
N ARG A 35 -2.82 4.01 -3.43
CA ARG A 35 -3.83 4.76 -4.19
C ARG A 35 -5.14 3.98 -4.30
N ALA A 36 -5.07 2.66 -4.22
CA ALA A 36 -6.21 1.76 -4.34
C ALA A 36 -7.08 1.76 -3.07
N PHE A 37 -6.48 1.91 -1.90
CA PHE A 37 -7.20 1.86 -0.62
C PHE A 37 -7.16 3.22 0.09
N PRO A 38 -8.33 3.79 0.45
CA PRO A 38 -8.38 5.00 1.28
C PRO A 38 -8.00 4.70 2.74
N SER A 39 -8.21 3.46 3.19
CA SER A 39 -7.86 2.94 4.50
C SER A 39 -7.49 1.47 4.39
N VAL A 40 -6.55 1.01 5.22
CA VAL A 40 -6.12 -0.39 5.27
C VAL A 40 -6.47 -0.98 6.63
N PRO A 41 -7.22 -2.10 6.69
CA PRO A 41 -7.43 -2.81 7.95
C PRO A 41 -6.11 -3.44 8.42
N LEU A 42 -5.91 -3.44 9.73
CA LEU A 42 -4.71 -3.93 10.40
C LEU A 42 -5.08 -4.99 11.44
N ALA A 43 -4.22 -5.98 11.59
CA ALA A 43 -4.18 -6.78 12.81
C ALA A 43 -3.61 -5.93 13.96
N TRP A 44 -3.89 -6.33 15.20
CA TRP A 44 -3.39 -5.62 16.38
C TRP A 44 -1.86 -5.48 16.40
N GLU A 45 -1.15 -6.54 16.01
CA GLU A 45 0.32 -6.56 15.94
C GLU A 45 0.85 -5.55 14.91
N GLU A 46 0.17 -5.42 13.77
CA GLU A 46 0.52 -4.45 12.73
C GLU A 46 0.24 -3.02 13.19
N PHE A 47 -0.87 -2.80 13.90
CA PHE A 47 -1.20 -1.50 14.48
C PHE A 47 -0.11 -1.04 15.45
N LEU A 48 0.31 -1.91 16.37
CA LEU A 48 1.40 -1.61 17.31
C LEU A 48 2.73 -1.36 16.60
N ALA A 49 3.06 -2.15 15.59
CA ALA A 49 4.29 -1.95 14.80
C ALA A 49 4.28 -0.59 14.09
N LEU A 50 3.18 -0.22 13.45
CA LEU A 50 3.04 1.08 12.80
C LEU A 50 3.05 2.23 13.81
N GLN A 51 2.44 2.05 14.98
CA GLN A 51 2.46 3.03 16.05
C GLN A 51 3.90 3.28 16.54
N ALA A 52 4.69 2.22 16.73
CA ALA A 52 6.10 2.31 17.10
C ALA A 52 6.97 2.99 16.04
N LEU A 53 6.59 2.86 14.76
CA LEU A 53 7.23 3.58 13.64
C LEU A 53 6.80 5.05 13.52
N GLY A 54 5.90 5.52 14.38
CA GLY A 54 5.42 6.89 14.37
C GLY A 54 4.35 7.17 13.31
N ALA A 55 3.57 6.16 12.90
CA ALA A 55 2.40 6.36 12.04
C ALA A 55 1.45 7.40 12.65
N ARG A 56 1.08 8.42 11.87
CA ARG A 56 0.27 9.53 12.36
C ARG A 56 -1.23 9.31 12.14
N ARG A 57 -1.58 8.40 11.24
CA ARG A 57 -2.94 8.19 10.75
C ARG A 57 -3.51 6.82 11.15
N LEU A 58 -3.31 6.45 12.41
CA LEU A 58 -3.83 5.20 12.97
C LEU A 58 -5.18 5.44 13.65
N GLU A 59 -6.16 4.60 13.34
CA GLU A 59 -7.46 4.59 13.99
C GLU A 59 -7.73 3.25 14.67
N SER A 60 -8.34 3.32 15.85
CA SER A 60 -8.86 2.18 16.58
C SER A 60 -10.33 2.41 16.90
N SER A 61 -11.19 1.46 16.52
CA SER A 61 -12.61 1.49 16.86
C SER A 61 -12.87 0.82 18.22
N LEU A 62 -13.97 1.24 18.88
CA LEU A 62 -14.48 0.56 20.08
C LEU A 62 -14.89 -0.90 19.81
N THR A 63 -15.14 -1.25 18.55
CA THR A 63 -15.45 -2.61 18.09
C THR A 63 -14.22 -3.50 17.94
N GLY A 64 -13.01 -3.00 18.24
CA GLY A 64 -11.75 -3.75 18.11
C GLY A 64 -11.18 -3.78 16.70
N GLU A 65 -11.65 -2.91 15.81
CA GLU A 65 -11.08 -2.75 14.47
C GLU A 65 -9.93 -1.75 14.48
N TYR A 66 -8.83 -2.09 13.80
CA TYR A 66 -7.65 -1.23 13.66
C TYR A 66 -7.44 -0.89 12.20
N ARG A 67 -7.14 0.37 11.89
CA ARG A 67 -6.98 0.84 10.51
C ARG A 67 -5.84 1.85 10.39
N LEU A 68 -5.14 1.80 9.26
CA LEU A 68 -4.27 2.87 8.78
C LEU A 68 -5.03 3.69 7.75
N LEU A 69 -5.23 4.98 8.01
CA LEU A 69 -5.79 5.89 7.02
C LEU A 69 -4.72 6.34 6.05
N ILE A 70 -5.04 6.23 4.76
CA ILE A 70 -4.14 6.60 3.66
C ILE A 70 -4.56 7.92 3.03
N GLU A 71 -5.86 8.22 2.91
CA GLU A 71 -6.44 9.47 2.38
C GLU A 71 -5.48 10.37 1.57
N ASN A 72 -5.49 10.19 0.25
CA ASN A 72 -4.65 10.88 -0.74
C ASN A 72 -3.14 10.56 -0.72
N GLY A 73 -2.68 9.61 0.09
CA GLY A 73 -1.33 9.06 -0.03
C GLY A 73 -0.81 8.47 1.28
N CYS A 74 -0.20 7.30 1.18
CA CYS A 74 0.37 6.63 2.35
C CYS A 74 1.62 7.39 2.80
N GLU A 75 1.70 7.71 4.08
CA GLU A 75 2.86 8.42 4.66
C GLU A 75 4.17 7.62 4.54
N PHE A 76 4.07 6.31 4.37
CA PHE A 76 5.20 5.41 4.18
C PHE A 76 5.57 5.19 2.70
N LEU A 77 4.90 5.85 1.75
CA LEU A 77 5.26 5.77 0.34
C LEU A 77 6.39 6.75 0.02
N ALA A 78 7.59 6.24 -0.25
CA ALA A 78 8.76 7.02 -0.60
C ALA A 78 9.37 6.51 -1.92
N GLY A 79 9.43 7.38 -2.94
CA GLY A 79 10.04 7.03 -4.23
C GLY A 79 9.38 5.86 -4.95
N GLY A 80 8.05 5.78 -4.92
CA GLY A 80 7.28 4.70 -5.58
C GLY A 80 7.33 3.35 -4.84
N ARG A 81 7.93 3.29 -3.65
CA ARG A 81 8.00 2.09 -2.82
C ARG A 81 7.60 2.36 -1.37
N CYS A 82 7.11 1.32 -0.70
CA CYS A 82 6.85 1.37 0.74
C CYS A 82 8.19 1.40 1.50
N ALA A 83 8.35 2.32 2.45
CA ALA A 83 9.59 2.53 3.20
C ALA A 83 9.71 1.63 4.45
N ILE A 84 8.61 1.04 4.89
CA ILE A 84 8.50 0.31 6.16
C ILE A 84 8.59 -1.20 6.00
N TYR A 85 9.34 -1.72 5.03
CA TYR A 85 9.61 -3.16 5.00
C TYR A 85 10.47 -3.54 6.22
N PRO A 86 10.10 -4.55 7.03
CA PRO A 86 9.08 -5.60 6.79
C PRO A 86 7.67 -5.34 7.37
N TYR A 87 7.46 -4.25 8.11
CA TYR A 87 6.20 -3.85 8.77
C TYR A 87 5.06 -3.43 7.84
N ARG A 88 5.13 -3.81 6.58
CA ARG A 88 4.09 -3.52 5.60
C ARG A 88 2.81 -4.28 5.98
N PRO A 89 1.64 -3.63 6.02
CA PRO A 89 0.39 -4.31 6.32
C PRO A 89 0.10 -5.47 5.38
N GLU A 90 -0.55 -6.52 5.88
CA GLU A 90 -0.86 -7.74 5.15
C GLU A 90 -1.64 -7.44 3.87
N VAL A 91 -2.65 -6.58 3.92
CA VAL A 91 -3.42 -6.15 2.74
C VAL A 91 -2.50 -5.53 1.68
N CYS A 92 -1.51 -4.73 2.10
CA CYS A 92 -0.53 -4.15 1.19
C CYS A 92 0.49 -5.18 0.66
N ARG A 93 0.76 -6.25 1.41
CA ARG A 93 1.59 -7.39 0.98
C ARG A 93 0.84 -8.33 0.03
N ARG A 94 -0.48 -8.39 0.14
CA ARG A 94 -1.39 -9.14 -0.73
C ARG A 94 -1.71 -8.40 -2.03
N PHE A 95 -1.57 -7.08 -2.04
CA PHE A 95 -1.82 -6.27 -3.22
C PHE A 95 -0.72 -6.45 -4.27
N TYR A 96 -1.16 -6.79 -5.48
CA TYR A 96 -0.33 -7.09 -6.64
C TYR A 96 -0.81 -6.28 -7.84
N CYS A 97 0.10 -5.80 -8.69
CA CYS A 97 -0.26 -5.20 -9.97
C CYS A 97 0.06 -6.19 -11.10
N GLU A 98 -0.94 -6.47 -11.92
CA GLU A 98 -0.73 -7.16 -13.17
C GLU A 98 -0.62 -6.14 -14.31
N ASP A 99 0.41 -6.33 -15.13
CA ASP A 99 0.54 -5.60 -16.39
C ASP A 99 -0.51 -6.16 -17.35
N LEU A 100 -1.49 -5.34 -17.71
CA LEU A 100 -2.39 -5.64 -18.81
C LEU A 100 -1.56 -5.55 -20.08
N ALA A 101 -1.05 -6.70 -20.57
CA ALA A 101 -0.49 -6.76 -21.90
C ALA A 101 -1.57 -6.29 -22.90
N PRO A 102 -1.26 -5.39 -23.84
CA PRO A 102 -2.18 -5.08 -24.92
C PRO A 102 -2.31 -6.35 -25.78
N SER A 103 -3.47 -7.00 -25.71
CA SER A 103 -3.88 -8.08 -26.62
C SER A 103 -4.07 -7.56 -28.03
#